data_AF-A0A7S2LP31-F1
#
_entry.id   AF-A0A7S2LP31-F1
#
_cell.length_a   1.000
_cell.length_b   1.000
_cell.length_c   1.000
_cell.angle_alpha   90.00
_cell.angle_beta   90.00
_cell.angle_gamma   90.00
#
_symmetry.space_group_name_H-M   'P 1'
#
loop_
_entity.id
_entity.type
_entity.pdbx_description
1 polymer ?
#
loop_
_entity_poly.entity_id
_entity_poly.type
_entity_poly.pdbx_seq_one_letter_code
_entity_poly.pdbx_strand_id
1 'polypeptide(L)'
;MRRAGIRMEFLAGSGFVRMARVEERVALDHYEGQTKDGKAHGRGKMIWVNGNKYEGGFVGGMAEGKGVYTYTSGNIYTGEFMKGKRNGKGAFEWKGGEVYVGGWKDNKEHGWGRREYSAGAVYAGQWKDGKKC
;
A
#
# COMPACT_ATOMS: atom_id res chain seq x y z
N MET A 1 -8.72 -23.89 -23.56
CA MET A 1 -10.19 -23.88 -23.78
C MET A 1 -10.84 -24.80 -22.75
N ARG A 2 -11.36 -24.27 -21.65
CA ARG A 2 -12.10 -25.06 -20.65
C ARG A 2 -13.58 -24.71 -20.79
N ARG A 3 -14.39 -25.71 -21.14
CA ARG A 3 -15.83 -25.57 -21.40
C ARG A 3 -16.55 -25.20 -20.09
N ALA A 4 -17.34 -24.13 -20.12
CA ALA A 4 -18.29 -23.79 -19.06
C ALA A 4 -19.44 -24.80 -19.11
N GLY A 5 -19.60 -25.62 -18.07
CA GLY A 5 -20.76 -26.48 -17.89
C GLY A 5 -21.84 -25.73 -17.13
N ILE A 6 -22.93 -25.36 -17.81
CA ILE A 6 -24.14 -24.82 -17.19
C ILE A 6 -24.87 -26.00 -16.55
N ARG A 7 -25.00 -26.02 -15.22
CA ARG A 7 -25.85 -26.98 -14.52
C ARG A 7 -27.23 -26.34 -14.35
N MET A 8 -28.21 -26.78 -15.14
CA MET A 8 -29.62 -26.41 -14.99
C MET A 8 -30.23 -27.23 -13.86
N GLU A 9 -30.74 -26.58 -12.82
CA GLU A 9 -31.75 -27.18 -11.95
C GLU A 9 -33.06 -26.44 -12.16
N PHE A 10 -34.10 -27.19 -12.54
CA PHE A 10 -35.45 -26.69 -12.73
C PHE A 10 -36.14 -26.62 -11.37
N LEU A 11 -36.57 -25.41 -10.97
CA LEU A 11 -37.65 -25.25 -9.99
C LEU A 11 -38.80 -24.50 -10.68
N ALA A 12 -39.96 -25.14 -10.68
CA ALA A 12 -41.19 -24.62 -11.23
C ALA A 12 -41.72 -23.46 -10.36
N GLY A 13 -42.00 -22.31 -10.98
CA GLY A 13 -42.61 -21.19 -10.27
C GLY A 13 -42.55 -19.87 -11.04
N SER A 14 -43.69 -19.51 -11.62
CA SER A 14 -44.10 -18.18 -12.09
C SER A 14 -43.38 -16.98 -11.42
N GLY A 15 -42.86 -16.07 -12.27
CA GLY A 15 -42.67 -14.65 -11.91
C GLY A 15 -41.22 -14.16 -11.93
N PHE A 16 -40.82 -13.51 -13.03
CA PHE A 16 -39.64 -12.63 -13.18
C PHE A 16 -38.47 -12.85 -12.21
N VAL A 17 -37.51 -13.69 -12.60
CA VAL A 17 -36.15 -13.65 -12.03
C VAL A 17 -35.48 -12.38 -12.54
N ARG A 18 -35.37 -11.36 -11.69
CA ARG A 18 -34.41 -10.27 -11.94
C ARG A 18 -33.01 -10.88 -11.94
N MET A 19 -32.49 -11.15 -13.12
CA MET A 19 -31.08 -11.45 -13.33
C MET A 19 -30.31 -10.17 -13.00
N ALA A 20 -29.87 -10.02 -11.74
CA ALA A 20 -28.82 -9.08 -11.44
C ALA A 20 -27.60 -9.53 -12.24
N ARG A 21 -27.33 -8.84 -13.35
CA ARG A 21 -26.04 -8.95 -14.04
C ARG A 21 -25.00 -8.58 -13.00
N VAL A 22 -24.28 -9.57 -12.50
CA VAL A 22 -23.05 -9.34 -11.74
C VAL A 22 -22.08 -8.77 -12.76
N GLU A 23 -22.11 -7.45 -12.93
CA GLU A 23 -21.08 -6.75 -13.65
C GLU A 23 -19.80 -6.95 -12.85
N GLU A 24 -18.91 -7.76 -13.39
CA GLU A 24 -17.55 -7.95 -12.91
C GLU A 24 -16.86 -6.59 -13.03
N ARG A 25 -17.03 -5.72 -12.03
CA ARG A 25 -16.39 -4.41 -11.99
C ARG A 25 -14.90 -4.65 -11.92
N VAL A 26 -14.18 -4.25 -12.97
CA VAL A 26 -12.72 -4.12 -12.92
C VAL A 26 -12.44 -3.10 -11.82
N ALA A 27 -11.93 -3.59 -10.69
CA ALA A 27 -11.43 -2.70 -9.64
C ALA A 27 -10.26 -1.92 -10.24
N LEU A 28 -10.34 -0.60 -10.19
CA LEU A 28 -9.28 0.31 -10.61
C LEU A 28 -8.64 0.93 -9.36
N ASP A 29 -7.41 1.43 -9.52
CA ASP A 29 -6.79 2.27 -8.51
C ASP A 29 -7.69 3.49 -8.26
N HIS A 30 -7.91 3.81 -6.99
CA HIS A 30 -8.77 4.91 -6.58
C HIS A 30 -7.96 5.98 -5.86
N TYR A 31 -7.97 7.18 -6.43
CA TYR A 31 -7.36 8.35 -5.84
C TYR A 31 -8.42 9.35 -5.39
N GLU A 32 -8.26 9.84 -4.17
CA GLU A 32 -9.05 10.92 -3.60
C GLU A 32 -8.10 12.02 -3.13
N GLY A 33 -8.24 13.23 -3.68
CA GLY A 33 -7.42 14.36 -3.27
C GLY A 33 -7.22 15.39 -4.36
N GLN A 34 -6.28 16.28 -4.10
CA GLN A 34 -5.95 17.37 -5.01
C GLN A 34 -5.30 16.84 -6.30
N THR A 35 -5.57 17.49 -7.43
CA THR A 35 -4.98 17.14 -8.73
C THR A 35 -4.45 18.39 -9.43
N LYS A 36 -3.42 18.19 -10.26
CA LYS A 36 -2.84 19.20 -11.15
C LYS A 36 -2.46 18.53 -12.46
N ASP A 37 -2.89 19.10 -13.58
CA ASP A 37 -2.64 18.57 -14.94
C ASP A 37 -3.03 17.09 -15.11
N GLY A 38 -4.17 16.70 -14.53
CA GLY A 38 -4.68 15.33 -14.55
C GLY A 38 -3.87 14.34 -13.69
N LYS A 39 -2.93 14.81 -12.86
CA LYS A 39 -2.11 13.97 -11.97
C LYS A 39 -2.36 14.31 -10.51
N ALA A 40 -2.19 13.32 -9.62
CA ALA A 40 -2.23 13.56 -8.18
C ALA A 40 -1.18 14.61 -7.77
N HIS A 41 -1.60 15.62 -7.00
CA HIS A 41 -0.74 16.70 -6.57
C HIS A 41 -1.27 17.30 -5.27
N GLY A 42 -0.42 17.62 -4.29
CA GLY A 42 -0.86 18.10 -2.99
C GLY A 42 -1.23 16.96 -2.04
N ARG A 43 -2.19 17.14 -1.13
CA ARG A 43 -2.60 16.09 -0.18
C ARG A 43 -3.64 15.16 -0.81
N GLY A 44 -3.52 13.86 -0.57
CA GLY A 44 -4.49 12.89 -1.04
C GLY A 44 -4.30 11.50 -0.45
N LYS A 45 -5.16 10.61 -0.91
CA LYS A 45 -5.23 9.19 -0.55
C LYS A 45 -5.31 8.36 -1.82
N MET A 46 -4.41 7.39 -1.95
CA MET A 46 -4.40 6.40 -3.02
C MET A 46 -4.75 5.03 -2.43
N ILE A 47 -5.66 4.32 -3.08
CA ILE A 47 -5.98 2.91 -2.80
C ILE A 47 -5.72 2.15 -4.08
N TRP A 48 -4.75 1.24 -4.05
CA TRP A 48 -4.42 0.42 -5.20
C TRP A 48 -5.35 -0.79 -5.30
N VAL A 49 -5.50 -1.35 -6.50
CA VAL A 49 -6.28 -2.59 -6.75
C VAL A 49 -5.82 -3.75 -5.87
N ASN A 50 -4.51 -3.80 -5.55
CA ASN A 50 -3.97 -4.82 -4.65
C ASN A 50 -4.36 -4.62 -3.16
N GLY A 51 -5.09 -3.54 -2.85
CA GLY A 51 -5.59 -3.16 -1.53
C GLY A 51 -4.63 -2.31 -0.69
N ASN A 52 -3.40 -2.06 -1.16
CA ASN A 52 -2.47 -1.17 -0.47
C ASN A 52 -3.05 0.24 -0.44
N LYS A 53 -2.62 1.04 0.53
CA LYS A 53 -3.10 2.41 0.71
C LYS A 53 -1.94 3.34 0.99
N TYR A 54 -2.02 4.55 0.47
CA TYR A 54 -1.11 5.63 0.84
C TYR A 54 -1.92 6.89 1.12
N GLU A 55 -1.56 7.59 2.18
CA GLU A 55 -2.12 8.88 2.54
C GLU A 55 -0.98 9.85 2.82
N GLY A 56 -0.93 10.95 2.08
CA GLY A 56 0.21 11.86 2.17
C GLY A 56 0.26 12.90 1.08
N GLY A 57 1.46 13.43 0.85
CA GLY A 57 1.74 14.37 -0.22
C GLY A 57 1.98 13.67 -1.56
N PHE A 58 1.57 14.34 -2.64
CA PHE A 58 1.79 13.92 -4.01
C PHE A 58 2.38 15.06 -4.83
N VAL A 59 3.28 14.74 -5.74
CA VAL A 59 3.76 15.64 -6.79
C VAL A 59 3.85 14.87 -8.10
N GLY A 60 3.06 15.29 -9.10
CA GLY A 60 3.12 14.71 -10.44
C GLY A 60 2.73 13.23 -10.49
N GLY A 61 1.80 12.80 -9.63
CA GLY A 61 1.35 11.41 -9.52
C GLY A 61 2.17 10.54 -8.58
N MET A 62 3.28 11.04 -8.02
CA MET A 62 4.15 10.27 -7.13
C MET A 62 4.02 10.74 -5.68
N ALA A 63 4.13 9.80 -4.73
CA ALA A 63 4.22 10.14 -3.31
C ALA A 63 5.46 11.00 -3.02
N GLU A 64 5.27 12.08 -2.27
CA GLU A 64 6.28 13.11 -2.01
C GLU A 64 6.07 13.71 -0.61
N GLY A 65 7.16 14.01 0.10
CA GLY A 65 7.10 14.54 1.47
C GLY A 65 6.61 13.50 2.48
N LYS A 66 5.89 13.93 3.53
CA LYS A 66 5.44 13.04 4.61
C LYS A 66 4.16 12.29 4.22
N GLY A 67 4.11 10.99 4.50
CA GLY A 67 2.93 10.17 4.32
C GLY A 67 2.97 8.86 5.10
N VAL A 68 1.86 8.13 5.02
CA VAL A 68 1.66 6.80 5.59
C VAL A 68 1.33 5.85 4.46
N TYR A 69 2.06 4.75 4.36
CA TYR A 69 1.79 3.66 3.45
C TYR A 69 1.36 2.42 4.25
N THR A 70 0.15 1.95 4.02
CA THR A 70 -0.41 0.76 4.64
C THR A 70 -0.42 -0.37 3.61
N TYR A 71 0.31 -1.44 3.90
CA TYR A 71 0.35 -2.63 3.07
C TYR A 71 -0.81 -3.56 3.43
N THR A 72 -1.34 -4.30 2.47
CA THR A 72 -2.35 -5.35 2.74
C THR A 72 -1.84 -6.48 3.63
N SER A 73 -0.52 -6.68 3.68
CA SER A 73 0.11 -7.57 4.65
C SER A 73 -0.07 -7.12 6.12
N GLY A 74 -0.53 -5.88 6.35
CA GLY A 74 -0.65 -5.25 7.66
C GLY A 74 0.59 -4.49 8.10
N ASN A 75 1.65 -4.48 7.28
CA ASN A 75 2.81 -3.62 7.54
C ASN A 75 2.43 -2.15 7.31
N ILE A 76 3.10 -1.25 8.02
CA ILE A 76 2.88 0.19 7.92
C ILE A 76 4.23 0.89 7.81
N TYR A 77 4.34 1.83 6.87
CA TYR A 77 5.44 2.78 6.84
C TYR A 77 4.89 4.18 7.09
N THR A 78 5.50 4.91 8.02
CA THR A 78 5.20 6.31 8.30
C THR A 78 6.47 7.11 8.16
N GLY A 79 6.54 8.03 7.22
CA GLY A 79 7.76 8.79 7.02
C GLY A 79 7.79 9.61 5.75
N GLU A 80 9.00 9.97 5.38
CA GLU A 80 9.28 10.77 4.19
C GLU A 80 9.33 9.89 2.93
N PHE A 81 8.88 10.50 1.83
CA PHE A 81 8.84 9.97 0.49
C PHE A 81 9.46 10.98 -0.49
N MET A 82 10.14 10.45 -1.50
CA MET A 82 10.68 11.23 -2.60
C MET A 82 10.52 10.42 -3.88
N LYS A 83 9.87 10.99 -4.90
CA LYS A 83 9.61 10.32 -6.19
C LYS A 83 9.00 8.92 -6.02
N GLY A 84 8.04 8.79 -5.11
CA GLY A 84 7.33 7.53 -4.87
C GLY A 84 8.08 6.49 -4.03
N LYS A 85 9.28 6.81 -3.54
CA LYS A 85 10.08 5.89 -2.71
C LYS A 85 10.21 6.43 -1.29
N ARG A 86 10.28 5.52 -0.32
CA ARG A 86 10.68 5.85 1.06
C ARG A 86 12.09 6.43 1.03
N ASN A 87 12.26 7.64 1.55
CA ASN A 87 13.51 8.38 1.51
C ASN A 87 13.49 9.41 2.65
N GLY A 88 14.63 9.70 3.29
CA GLY A 88 14.68 10.59 4.45
C GLY A 88 14.45 9.83 5.75
N LYS A 89 13.71 10.38 6.71
CA LYS A 89 13.41 9.71 7.99
C LYS A 89 12.05 9.01 7.95
N GLY A 90 11.96 7.86 8.61
CA GLY A 90 10.71 7.12 8.70
C GLY A 90 10.75 5.95 9.67
N ALA A 91 9.55 5.51 10.04
CA ALA A 91 9.30 4.31 10.82
C ALA A 91 8.65 3.24 9.91
N PHE A 92 9.08 2.00 10.06
CA PHE A 92 8.41 0.85 9.46
C PHE A 92 8.02 -0.12 10.57
N GLU A 93 6.74 -0.44 10.62
CA GLU A 93 6.13 -1.36 11.56
C GLU A 93 5.72 -2.60 10.77
N TRP A 94 6.31 -3.73 11.11
CA TRP A 94 5.89 -5.01 10.57
C TRP A 94 4.72 -5.54 11.40
N LYS A 95 3.75 -6.20 10.75
CA LYS A 95 2.60 -6.82 11.45
C LYS A 95 3.02 -7.77 12.60
N GLY A 96 4.23 -8.33 12.53
CA GLY A 96 4.81 -9.20 13.57
C GLY A 96 5.38 -8.48 14.79
N GLY A 97 5.21 -7.16 14.92
CA GLY A 97 5.67 -6.36 16.07
C GLY A 97 7.12 -5.89 15.97
N GLU A 98 7.84 -6.26 14.91
CA GLU A 98 9.13 -5.66 14.60
C GLU A 98 8.94 -4.20 14.17
N VAL A 99 9.85 -3.32 14.59
CA VAL A 99 9.81 -1.90 14.28
C VAL A 99 11.22 -1.40 13.92
N TYR A 100 11.32 -0.62 12.85
CA TYR A 100 12.52 0.12 12.48
C TYR A 100 12.21 1.61 12.48
N VAL A 101 13.03 2.41 13.15
CA VAL A 101 12.98 3.87 13.10
C VAL A 101 14.36 4.38 12.70
N GLY A 102 14.45 5.07 11.58
CA GLY A 102 15.75 5.55 11.10
C GLY A 102 15.70 6.20 9.74
N GLY A 103 16.87 6.29 9.12
CA GLY A 103 17.01 6.80 7.77
C GLY A 103 16.61 5.76 6.71
N TRP A 104 16.17 6.28 5.57
CA TRP A 104 15.73 5.55 4.40
C TRP A 104 16.32 6.19 3.14
N LYS A 105 16.70 5.34 2.19
CA LYS A 105 17.14 5.76 0.86
C LYS A 105 16.66 4.75 -0.16
N ASP A 106 15.93 5.21 -1.17
CA ASP A 106 15.44 4.37 -2.27
C ASP A 106 14.76 3.07 -1.79
N ASN A 107 13.84 3.18 -0.82
CA ASN A 107 13.13 2.06 -0.19
C ASN A 107 13.96 1.12 0.69
N LYS A 108 15.21 1.46 1.02
CA LYS A 108 16.08 0.67 1.90
C LYS A 108 16.44 1.43 3.16
N GLU A 109 16.61 0.71 4.26
CA GLU A 109 17.16 1.26 5.52
C GLU A 109 18.58 1.79 5.24
N HIS A 110 18.86 3.03 5.65
CA HIS A 110 20.11 3.71 5.34
C HIS A 110 20.45 4.79 6.39
N GLY A 111 21.73 4.92 6.74
CA GLY A 111 22.19 5.84 7.79
C GLY A 111 21.92 5.31 9.19
N TRP A 112 21.83 6.20 10.18
CA TRP A 112 21.51 5.79 11.56
C TRP A 112 20.07 5.33 11.70
N GLY A 113 19.87 4.23 12.42
CA GLY A 113 18.55 3.69 12.73
C GLY A 113 18.55 2.72 13.90
N ARG A 114 17.39 2.57 14.51
CA ARG A 114 17.09 1.62 15.60
C ARG A 114 16.06 0.61 15.12
N ARG A 115 16.38 -0.67 15.24
CA ARG A 115 15.48 -1.79 14.93
C ARG A 115 15.21 -2.62 16.17
N GLU A 116 13.95 -2.75 16.52
CA GLU A 116 13.45 -3.62 17.57
C GLU A 116 12.82 -4.85 16.92
N TYR A 117 13.38 -6.01 17.22
CA TYR A 117 12.92 -7.28 16.68
C TYR A 117 11.74 -7.81 17.51
N SER A 118 10.88 -8.62 16.90
CA SER A 118 9.73 -9.23 17.58
C SER A 118 10.12 -10.06 18.83
N ALA A 119 11.34 -10.58 18.88
CA ALA A 119 11.90 -11.29 20.03
C ALA A 119 12.49 -10.36 21.13
N GLY A 120 12.33 -9.04 21.00
CA GLY A 120 12.82 -8.03 21.96
C GLY A 120 14.29 -7.63 21.80
N ALA A 121 15.05 -8.30 20.92
CA ALA A 121 16.40 -7.87 20.59
C ALA A 121 16.38 -6.48 19.94
N VAL A 122 17.39 -5.67 20.19
CA VAL A 122 17.50 -4.32 19.61
C VAL A 122 18.86 -4.09 18.99
N TYR A 123 18.86 -3.50 17.80
CA TYR A 123 20.05 -2.94 17.17
C TYR A 123 19.88 -1.44 16.96
N ALA A 124 20.81 -0.63 17.46
CA ALA A 124 20.89 0.79 17.18
C ALA A 124 22.28 1.08 16.60
N GLY A 125 22.32 1.48 15.33
CA GLY A 125 23.59 1.55 14.61
C GLY A 125 23.43 2.13 13.22
N GLN A 126 24.51 2.03 12.45
CA GLN A 126 24.51 2.38 11.04
C GLN A 126 23.87 1.28 10.20
N TRP A 127 23.19 1.71 9.14
CA TRP A 127 22.56 0.88 8.13
C TRP A 127 23.02 1.32 6.74
N LYS A 128 23.26 0.37 5.86
CA LYS A 128 23.56 0.62 4.45
C LYS A 128 22.83 -0.40 3.58
N ASP A 129 21.94 0.10 2.75
CA ASP A 129 21.19 -0.69 1.77
C ASP A 129 20.42 -1.87 2.38
N GLY A 130 19.82 -1.65 3.55
CA GLY A 130 19.04 -2.67 4.28
C GLY A 130 19.86 -3.62 5.15
N LYS A 131 21.15 -3.34 5.33
CA LYS A 131 22.05 -4.16 6.17
C LYS A 131 22.65 -3.32 7.28
N LYS A 132 22.82 -3.93 8.44
CA LYS A 132 23.64 -3.39 9.54
C LYS A 132 25.08 -3.24 9.04
N CYS A 133 25.71 -2.12 9.36
CA CYS A 133 27.15 -1.92 9.13
C CYS A 133 28.00 -2.57 10.21
#